data_AF-A0A7H4M1C8-F1
#
_entry.id   AF-A0A7H4M1C8-F1
#
_cell.length_a   1.000
_cell.length_b   1.000
_cell.length_c   1.000
_cell.angle_alpha   90.00
_cell.angle_beta   90.00
_cell.angle_gamma   90.00
#
_symmetry.space_group_name_H-M   'P 1'
#
loop_
_entity.id
_entity.type
_entity.pdbx_description
1 polymer ?
#
loop_
_entity_poly.entity_id
_entity_poly.type
_entity_poly.pdbx_seq_one_letter_code
_entity_poly.pdbx_strand_id
1 'polypeptide(L)'
;MGGSSIKYFPMGGLKHRDEFIAVAEACARHDFWLEPTGGIDLENYGEILQIALDAGVSKIIPHIYSSIIDKASGHTRPADVRQLLSITKQLVK
;
A
#
# COMPACT_ATOMS: atom_id res chain seq x y z
N MET A 1 13.55 -8.97 17.92
CA MET A 1 12.49 -7.96 18.14
C MET A 1 11.09 -8.43 17.67
N GLY A 2 10.92 -9.63 17.08
CA GLY A 2 9.59 -10.24 16.89
C GLY A 2 8.62 -9.54 15.92
N GLY A 3 9.11 -8.61 15.09
CA GLY A 3 8.29 -7.91 14.08
C GLY A 3 8.06 -8.75 12.83
N SER A 4 6.93 -8.51 12.16
CA SER A 4 6.47 -9.31 11.01
C SER A 4 6.60 -8.60 9.65
N SER A 5 6.72 -7.28 9.67
CA SER A 5 6.61 -6.43 8.48
C SER A 5 7.39 -5.13 8.65
N ILE A 6 7.69 -4.47 7.53
CA ILE A 6 8.13 -3.07 7.52
C ILE A 6 6.93 -2.18 7.18
N LYS A 7 6.65 -1.21 8.05
CA LYS A 7 5.83 -0.06 7.70
C LYS A 7 6.72 1.02 7.08
N TYR A 8 6.64 1.17 5.76
CA TYR A 8 7.42 2.18 5.05
C TYR A 8 6.64 3.50 5.04
N PHE A 9 7.13 4.48 5.80
CA PHE A 9 6.45 5.74 6.07
C PHE A 9 7.46 6.87 6.35
N PRO A 10 7.22 8.10 5.86
CA PRO A 10 6.17 8.51 4.93
C PRO A 10 6.58 8.30 3.46
N MET A 11 5.77 7.55 2.70
CA MET A 11 6.08 7.22 1.29
C MET A 11 5.78 8.36 0.31
N GLY A 12 4.81 9.23 0.63
CA GLY A 12 4.47 10.39 -0.20
C GLY A 12 3.80 10.03 -1.53
N GLY A 13 2.96 8.99 -1.57
CA GLY A 13 2.40 8.45 -2.80
C GLY A 13 3.53 7.86 -3.65
N LEU A 14 3.72 8.37 -4.86
CA LEU A 14 4.79 7.95 -5.77
C LEU A 14 6.00 8.91 -5.79
N LYS A 15 6.10 9.87 -4.86
CA LYS A 15 7.25 10.79 -4.78
C LYS A 15 8.59 10.07 -4.60
N HIS A 16 8.59 8.97 -3.84
CA HIS A 16 9.77 8.16 -3.54
C HIS A 16 9.70 6.79 -4.22
N ARG A 17 9.26 6.76 -5.50
CA ARG A 17 9.00 5.52 -6.24
C ARG A 17 10.20 4.56 -6.27
N ASP A 18 11.39 5.06 -6.56
CA ASP A 18 12.60 4.22 -6.68
C ASP A 18 13.02 3.64 -5.32
N GLU A 19 12.88 4.41 -4.24
CA GLU A 19 13.12 3.93 -2.88
C GLU A 19 12.10 2.85 -2.48
N PHE A 20 10.82 3.04 -2.84
CA PHE A 20 9.78 2.06 -2.58
C PHE A 20 10.00 0.74 -3.34
N ILE A 21 10.44 0.80 -4.60
CA ILE A 21 10.83 -0.39 -5.37
C ILE A 21 11.96 -1.13 -4.66
N ALA A 22 13.02 -0.43 -4.25
CA ALA A 22 14.15 -1.05 -3.54
C ALA A 22 13.72 -1.72 -2.22
N VAL A 23 12.78 -1.11 -1.47
CA VAL A 23 12.20 -1.70 -0.26
C VAL A 23 11.39 -2.96 -0.59
N ALA A 24 10.55 -2.91 -1.62
CA ALA A 24 9.72 -4.05 -2.03
C ALA A 24 10.56 -5.25 -2.45
N GLU A 25 11.59 -5.03 -3.27
CA GLU A 25 12.52 -6.10 -3.66
C GLU A 25 13.26 -6.68 -2.45
N ALA A 26 13.65 -5.84 -1.47
CA ALA A 26 14.29 -6.33 -0.24
C ALA A 26 13.33 -7.20 0.59
N CYS A 27 12.09 -6.77 0.77
CA CYS A 27 11.06 -7.56 1.45
C CYS A 27 10.86 -8.92 0.77
N ALA A 28 10.76 -8.96 -0.55
CA ALA A 28 10.61 -10.22 -1.29
C ALA A 28 11.84 -11.13 -1.17
N ARG A 29 13.06 -10.58 -1.35
CA ARG A 29 14.32 -11.35 -1.24
C ARG A 29 14.54 -11.97 0.14
N HIS A 30 13.99 -11.36 1.19
CA HIS A 30 14.21 -11.76 2.58
C HIS A 30 12.98 -12.36 3.26
N ASP A 31 11.95 -12.72 2.48
CA ASP A 31 10.68 -13.28 2.98
C ASP A 31 10.07 -12.47 4.13
N PHE A 32 9.91 -11.17 3.89
CA PHE A 32 9.36 -10.22 4.86
C PHE A 32 8.18 -9.45 4.29
N TRP A 33 7.20 -9.13 5.13
CA TRP A 33 5.97 -8.45 4.69
C TRP A 33 6.18 -6.94 4.57
N LEU A 34 5.30 -6.26 3.83
CA LEU A 34 5.42 -4.83 3.55
C LEU A 34 4.10 -4.07 3.77
N GLU A 35 4.19 -2.92 4.43
CA GLU A 35 3.04 -2.04 4.71
C GLU A 35 3.27 -0.62 4.17
N PRO A 36 3.04 -0.36 2.86
CA PRO A 36 3.24 0.97 2.29
C PRO A 36 2.26 1.98 2.88
N THR A 37 2.77 3.14 3.33
CA THR A 37 1.98 4.13 4.06
C THR A 37 2.34 5.58 3.69
N GLY A 38 1.31 6.40 3.45
CA GLY A 38 1.41 7.85 3.33
C GLY A 38 1.29 8.35 1.88
N GLY A 39 0.32 9.22 1.65
CA GLY A 39 0.02 9.77 0.32
C GLY A 39 -0.63 8.80 -0.66
N ILE A 40 -1.15 7.66 -0.17
CA ILE A 40 -1.91 6.71 -1.00
C ILE A 40 -3.36 7.19 -1.14
N ASP A 41 -3.88 7.21 -2.35
CA ASP A 41 -5.26 7.59 -2.71
C ASP A 41 -5.85 6.61 -3.75
N LEU A 42 -7.05 6.89 -4.26
CA LEU A 42 -7.73 5.99 -5.18
C LEU A 42 -7.08 5.96 -6.57
N GLU A 43 -6.37 7.03 -6.93
CA GLU A 43 -5.71 7.24 -8.20
C GLU A 43 -4.39 6.48 -8.30
N ASN A 44 -3.64 6.41 -7.20
CA ASN A 44 -2.31 5.79 -7.17
C ASN A 44 -2.24 4.40 -6.49
N TYR A 45 -3.30 3.97 -5.81
CA TYR A 45 -3.34 2.69 -5.08
C TYR A 45 -2.95 1.48 -5.95
N GLY A 46 -3.47 1.43 -7.18
CA GLY A 46 -3.19 0.32 -8.10
C GLY A 46 -1.71 0.21 -8.47
N GLU A 47 -1.05 1.32 -8.80
CA GLU A 47 0.37 1.33 -9.15
C GLU A 47 1.26 0.94 -7.96
N ILE A 48 0.97 1.49 -6.77
CA ILE A 48 1.72 1.17 -5.54
C ILE A 48 1.58 -0.31 -5.18
N LEU A 49 0.36 -0.86 -5.26
CA LEU A 49 0.15 -2.28 -4.99
C LEU A 49 0.86 -3.15 -6.03
N GLN A 50 0.78 -2.79 -7.32
CA GLN A 50 1.42 -3.55 -8.39
C GLN A 50 2.94 -3.62 -8.21
N ILE A 51 3.61 -2.53 -7.80
CA ILE A 51 5.06 -2.54 -7.51
C ILE A 51 5.43 -3.62 -6.48
N ALA A 52 4.69 -3.70 -5.37
CA ALA A 52 4.98 -4.68 -4.32
C ALA A 52 4.62 -6.12 -4.75
N LEU A 53 3.57 -6.30 -5.56
CA LEU A 53 3.20 -7.59 -6.14
C LEU A 53 4.25 -8.09 -7.15
N ASP A 54 4.69 -7.23 -8.07
CA ASP A 54 5.69 -7.53 -9.10
C ASP A 54 7.04 -7.88 -8.48
N ALA A 55 7.41 -7.22 -7.38
CA ALA A 55 8.61 -7.55 -6.61
C ALA A 55 8.53 -8.94 -5.94
N GLY A 56 7.33 -9.52 -5.79
CA GLY A 56 7.11 -10.83 -5.17
C GLY A 56 6.95 -10.80 -3.65
N VAL A 57 6.50 -9.69 -3.07
CA VAL A 57 6.28 -9.59 -1.62
C VAL A 57 5.13 -10.53 -1.19
N SER A 58 5.38 -11.38 -0.19
CA SER A 58 4.45 -12.45 0.19
C SER A 58 3.18 -11.99 0.90
N LYS A 59 3.23 -10.88 1.66
CA LYS A 59 2.04 -10.20 2.21
C LYS A 59 2.23 -8.69 2.19
N ILE A 60 1.19 -7.97 1.76
CA ILE A 60 1.20 -6.52 1.58
C ILE A 60 0.00 -5.92 2.31
N ILE A 61 0.22 -4.94 3.19
CA ILE A 61 -0.83 -4.25 3.98
C ILE A 61 -0.77 -2.75 3.68
N PRO A 62 -1.39 -2.29 2.59
CA PRO A 62 -1.37 -0.87 2.24
C PRO A 62 -2.24 -0.07 3.21
N HIS A 63 -1.71 1.05 3.68
CA HIS A 63 -2.39 1.95 4.61
C HIS A 63 -2.90 3.21 3.89
N ILE A 64 -4.22 3.29 3.73
CA ILE A 64 -4.94 4.41 3.12
C ILE A 64 -5.73 5.12 4.22
N TYR A 65 -5.38 6.38 4.51
CA TYR A 65 -5.94 7.15 5.63
C TYR A 65 -6.73 8.36 5.14
N SER A 66 -6.13 9.55 5.20
CA SER A 66 -6.82 10.84 4.99
C SER A 66 -7.50 10.96 3.62
N SER A 67 -7.00 10.27 2.59
CA SER A 67 -7.57 10.30 1.25
C SER A 67 -8.97 9.70 1.18
N ILE A 68 -9.31 8.74 2.04
CA ILE A 68 -10.60 8.03 2.05
C ILE A 68 -11.52 8.40 3.22
N ILE A 69 -11.10 9.35 4.06
CA ILE A 69 -11.87 9.81 5.22
C ILE A 69 -12.71 11.02 4.84
N ASP A 70 -14.01 10.97 5.12
CA ASP A 70 -14.89 12.13 5.04
C ASP A 70 -14.54 13.14 6.13
N LYS A 71 -14.23 14.38 5.75
CA LYS A 71 -13.73 15.40 6.69
C LYS A 71 -14.78 15.89 7.68
N ALA A 72 -16.06 15.80 7.36
CA ALA A 72 -17.13 16.28 8.22
C ALA A 72 -17.42 15.28 9.36
N SER A 73 -17.48 13.99 9.04
CA SER A 73 -17.77 12.92 10.00
C SER A 73 -16.53 12.29 10.63
N GLY A 74 -15.37 12.37 9.99
CA GLY A 74 -14.16 11.65 10.39
C GLY A 74 -14.19 10.14 10.06
N HIS A 75 -15.23 9.67 9.38
CA HIS A 75 -15.36 8.25 9.02
C HIS A 75 -14.68 7.95 7.68
N THR A 76 -14.05 6.78 7.58
CA THR A 76 -13.66 6.19 6.30
C THR A 76 -14.90 5.93 5.45
N ARG A 77 -14.89 6.38 4.20
CA ARG A 77 -15.99 6.19 3.25
C ARG A 77 -16.07 4.72 2.82
N PRO A 78 -17.20 4.00 3.08
CA PRO A 78 -17.32 2.61 2.67
C PRO A 78 -17.27 2.39 1.15
N ALA A 79 -17.64 3.40 0.36
CA ALA A 79 -17.56 3.33 -1.11
C ALA A 79 -16.10 3.22 -1.58
N ASP A 80 -15.22 4.05 -1.04
CA ASP A 80 -13.79 4.04 -1.33
C ASP A 80 -13.15 2.71 -0.93
N VAL A 81 -13.55 2.14 0.22
CA VAL A 81 -13.10 0.79 0.64
C VAL A 81 -13.51 -0.28 -0.37
N ARG A 82 -14.74 -0.22 -0.90
CA ARG A 82 -15.20 -1.15 -1.96
C ARG A 82 -14.39 -0.98 -3.24
N GLN A 83 -14.04 0.24 -3.61
CA GLN A 83 -13.20 0.51 -4.78
C GLN A 83 -11.79 -0.04 -4.59
N LEU A 84 -11.14 0.22 -3.46
CA LEU A 84 -9.84 -0.34 -3.11
C LEU A 84 -9.87 -1.87 -3.19
N LEU A 85 -10.87 -2.52 -2.57
CA LEU A 85 -11.06 -3.97 -2.64
C LEU A 85 -11.22 -4.47 -4.08
N SER A 86 -11.96 -3.76 -4.92
CA SER A 86 -12.12 -4.12 -6.34
C SER A 86 -10.78 -4.06 -7.07
N ILE A 87 -9.97 -3.03 -6.83
CA ILE A 87 -8.63 -2.91 -7.42
C ILE A 87 -7.75 -4.06 -6.92
N THR A 88 -7.74 -4.36 -5.61
CA THR A 88 -6.98 -5.48 -5.05
C THR A 88 -7.31 -6.80 -5.75
N LYS A 89 -8.61 -7.11 -5.93
CA LYS A 89 -9.06 -8.34 -6.59
C LYS A 89 -8.70 -8.41 -8.08
N GLN A 90 -8.51 -7.27 -8.74
CA GLN A 90 -8.07 -7.24 -10.14
C GLN A 90 -6.57 -7.55 -10.27
N LEU A 91 -5.76 -7.13 -9.28
CA LEU A 91 -4.31 -7.29 -9.31
C LEU A 91 -3.83 -8.60 -8.69
N VAL A 92 -4.54 -9.13 -7.69
CA VAL A 92 -4.25 -10.43 -7.06
C VAL A 92 -5.09 -11.50 -7.76
N LYS A 93 -4.44 -12.30 -8.61
CA LYS A 93 -5.05 -13.43 -9.33
C LYS A 93 -4.79 -14.76 -8.65
#